data_AF-A0A0F6SE53-F1
#
_entry.id   AF-A0A0F6SE53-F1
#
_cell.length_a   1.000
_cell.length_b   1.000
_cell.length_c   1.000
_cell.angle_alpha   90.00
_cell.angle_beta   90.00
_cell.angle_gamma   90.00
#
_symmetry.space_group_name_H-M   'P 1'
#
loop_
_entity.id
_entity.type
_entity.pdbx_description
1 polymer ?
#
loop_
_entity_poly.entity_id
_entity_poly.type
_entity_poly.pdbx_seq_one_letter_code
_entity_poly.pdbx_strand_id
1 'polypeptide(L)'
;MRRLAALLPIALSLVTSACIVEEGPLLPMRDAGVDAPMPDAGPIDGGFSCTPDAPGCFGYVHYVCGDDGASREDEQVCEGGCDPAMGCIECVPGSFRCDGTVSTRCDEDHRWQPVRDCSEWSSVCGGSGICDDACGLAEAVRSNVGCEYWPVPLANIRELNSRAYDFRVVVANPGATRATVSISRAGRTIETTQVTPGGVAEISLPWIEGVSFPFATNDWESVVTANGAYRLTSSVPVIVTQFNPFHYASASADYSFTNDASLLLPSHVLGREHVGTSYVPFSISDDFDPTDEHPAESARYPGYLAVIGVSAEPTAVEIEVAGDVAADAGGRWEATARGGTIRFTLARGEVAQIAAAVPPVCAPDRPGFRDAEPDEPRVTAYCREEQFDLTGSRVHSDRPVAVFGGHTCTNIPYDIVACDHLETQLAPVETWGKRFSTMPMRDPDTAIANLLRITAAHDGTTVTLDPPPRSGGEVALAAGEHVEIEFDRAMTITSSLPVQVAQLLVGQNITDPPLERGDPGMTTLVPEEQYRRDYVFAMPSSYTPLARGQSYLLVSREPGAEITLDGRTLEAEWTRVGDRELAIVPVPAGNHRLTAASPVGLIAYGLGLYTSYAYPAGLDLRVIPI
;
A
#
# COMPACT_ATOMS: atom_id res chain seq x y z
N MET A 1 67.92 13.45 -13.25
CA MET A 1 68.44 13.56 -14.63
C MET A 1 67.24 13.61 -15.59
N ARG A 2 67.31 14.57 -16.52
CA ARG A 2 66.35 14.98 -17.57
C ARG A 2 65.49 13.85 -18.18
N ARG A 3 64.20 14.14 -18.43
CA ARG A 3 63.70 14.48 -19.79
C ARG A 3 62.34 15.21 -19.74
N LEU A 4 62.29 16.29 -20.50
CA LEU A 4 61.17 17.16 -20.86
C LEU A 4 60.45 16.64 -22.12
N ALA A 5 59.29 17.27 -22.38
CA ALA A 5 58.58 17.48 -23.66
C ALA A 5 57.32 16.58 -23.84
N ALA A 6 56.16 17.06 -24.28
CA ALA A 6 55.81 18.32 -24.95
C ALA A 6 54.32 18.68 -24.75
N LEU A 7 54.04 19.99 -24.71
CA LEU A 7 52.73 20.62 -24.94
C LEU A 7 52.53 20.85 -26.45
N LEU A 8 51.28 20.72 -26.94
CA LEU A 8 50.68 21.58 -27.97
C LEU A 8 49.14 21.41 -27.94
N PRO A 9 48.34 22.42 -28.35
CA PRO A 9 46.99 22.67 -27.88
C PRO A 9 45.92 22.24 -28.87
N ILE A 10 44.70 21.98 -28.38
CA ILE A 10 43.53 21.81 -29.25
C ILE A 10 42.59 22.99 -29.04
N ALA A 11 42.28 23.60 -30.19
CA ALA A 11 41.50 24.80 -30.35
C ALA A 11 40.05 24.63 -29.94
N LEU A 12 39.54 25.73 -29.38
CA LEU A 12 38.15 26.06 -29.16
C LEU A 12 37.38 26.02 -30.49
N SER A 13 36.35 25.18 -30.60
CA SER A 13 35.27 25.37 -31.56
C SER A 13 33.95 25.40 -30.80
N LEU A 14 33.38 26.60 -30.69
CA LEU A 14 31.98 26.79 -30.29
C LEU A 14 31.11 26.28 -31.44
N VAL A 15 30.36 25.22 -31.18
CA VAL A 15 29.19 24.86 -31.98
C VAL A 15 27.98 25.11 -31.08
N THR A 16 27.33 26.26 -31.28
CA THR A 16 25.98 26.52 -30.81
C THR A 16 25.04 25.62 -31.60
N SER A 17 24.58 24.53 -30.99
CA SER A 17 23.43 23.78 -31.48
C SER A 17 22.30 23.98 -30.49
N ALA A 18 21.33 24.79 -30.92
CA ALA A 18 20.04 24.89 -30.28
C ALA A 18 19.31 23.56 -30.51
N CYS A 19 19.14 22.78 -29.44
CA CYS A 19 18.23 21.65 -29.44
C CYS A 19 16.95 22.07 -28.73
N ILE A 20 15.93 22.14 -29.56
CA ILE A 20 14.49 22.23 -29.34
C ILE A 20 14.08 21.41 -28.12
N VAL A 21 13.41 22.07 -27.17
CA VAL A 21 12.64 21.42 -26.10
C VAL A 21 11.37 20.91 -26.77
N GLU A 22 11.25 19.59 -26.93
CA GLU A 22 9.95 18.97 -27.22
C GLU A 22 9.14 18.97 -25.93
N GLU A 23 8.09 19.77 -25.92
CA GLU A 23 7.07 19.80 -24.89
C GLU A 23 6.35 18.44 -24.86
N GLY A 24 6.37 17.77 -23.70
CA GLY A 24 5.50 16.64 -23.42
C GLY A 24 4.01 17.06 -23.47
N PRO A 25 3.08 16.10 -23.59
CA PRO A 25 1.68 16.41 -23.85
C PRO A 25 1.08 17.17 -22.67
N LEU A 26 0.81 18.46 -22.88
CA LEU A 26 -0.09 19.26 -22.09
C LEU A 26 -1.47 18.61 -22.14
N LEU A 27 -1.98 18.17 -20.99
CA LEU A 27 -3.40 17.93 -20.82
C LEU A 27 -4.14 19.27 -21.00
N PRO A 28 -5.35 19.28 -21.61
CA PRO A 28 -6.02 20.52 -21.96
C PRO A 28 -6.38 21.32 -20.71
N MET A 29 -5.64 22.39 -20.46
CA MET A 29 -6.06 23.49 -19.60
C MET A 29 -7.29 24.13 -20.24
N ARG A 30 -8.42 24.00 -19.56
CA ARG A 30 -9.67 24.66 -19.94
C ARG A 30 -9.68 26.05 -19.30
N ASP A 31 -8.85 26.95 -19.80
CA ASP A 31 -8.96 28.37 -19.50
C ASP A 31 -9.94 29.03 -20.47
N ALA A 32 -10.97 29.63 -19.89
CA ALA A 32 -11.86 30.55 -20.57
C ALA A 32 -11.07 31.78 -21.02
N GLY A 33 -10.92 31.94 -22.34
CA GLY A 33 -10.23 33.06 -22.96
C GLY A 33 -10.86 33.42 -24.30
N VAL A 34 -11.29 34.68 -24.40
CA VAL A 34 -12.06 35.35 -25.45
C VAL A 34 -11.31 35.42 -26.80
N ASP A 35 -12.08 35.32 -27.89
CA ASP A 35 -11.81 35.67 -29.30
C ASP A 35 -10.87 34.82 -30.20
N ALA A 36 -11.48 33.92 -31.00
CA ALA A 36 -11.12 33.68 -32.42
C ALA A 36 -12.33 33.08 -33.20
N PRO A 37 -12.51 33.39 -34.50
CA PRO A 37 -13.82 33.39 -35.18
C PRO A 37 -14.28 32.00 -35.68
N MET A 38 -15.57 31.73 -35.51
CA MET A 38 -16.27 30.52 -35.99
C MET A 38 -16.33 30.43 -37.53
N PRO A 39 -16.22 29.22 -38.11
CA PRO A 39 -16.70 28.95 -39.45
C PRO A 39 -18.23 28.82 -39.45
N ASP A 40 -18.88 29.40 -40.47
CA ASP A 40 -20.33 29.37 -40.70
C ASP A 40 -20.90 27.95 -40.62
N ALA A 41 -21.57 27.67 -39.51
CA ALA A 41 -22.61 26.66 -39.41
C ALA A 41 -23.90 27.39 -39.04
N GLY A 42 -24.92 27.29 -39.91
CA GLY A 42 -26.24 27.87 -39.66
C GLY A 42 -26.88 27.37 -38.35
N PRO A 43 -27.97 28.01 -37.91
CA PRO A 43 -28.52 27.79 -36.57
C PRO A 43 -29.10 26.37 -36.47
N ILE A 44 -28.40 25.51 -35.75
CA ILE A 44 -29.02 24.32 -35.16
C ILE A 44 -29.42 24.74 -33.75
N ASP A 45 -30.62 25.30 -33.62
CA ASP A 45 -31.33 25.36 -32.34
C ASP A 45 -31.64 23.90 -31.96
N GLY A 46 -30.69 23.24 -31.30
CA GLY A 46 -30.96 22.03 -30.54
C GLY A 46 -31.80 22.43 -29.34
N GLY A 47 -33.12 22.51 -29.52
CA GLY A 47 -34.06 22.80 -28.45
C GLY A 47 -33.80 21.87 -27.27
N PHE A 48 -33.74 22.45 -26.07
CA PHE A 48 -33.63 21.72 -24.82
C PHE A 48 -34.76 20.67 -24.75
N SER A 49 -34.39 19.41 -24.51
CA SER A 49 -35.33 18.30 -24.38
C SER A 49 -34.95 17.44 -23.19
N CYS A 50 -35.92 17.05 -22.38
CA CYS A 50 -35.74 16.21 -21.19
C CYS A 50 -36.89 15.21 -21.06
N THR A 51 -36.74 14.25 -20.14
CA THR A 51 -37.82 13.30 -19.84
C THR A 51 -38.81 13.98 -18.91
N PRO A 52 -40.11 14.10 -19.24
CA PRO A 52 -41.10 14.69 -18.35
C PRO A 52 -41.02 14.16 -16.92
N ASP A 53 -41.19 15.03 -15.94
CA ASP A 53 -41.06 14.79 -14.50
C ASP A 53 -39.65 14.38 -14.02
N ALA A 54 -38.66 14.25 -14.91
CA ALA A 54 -37.30 13.90 -14.50
C ALA A 54 -36.55 15.13 -13.97
N PRO A 55 -35.90 15.03 -12.80
CA PRO A 55 -35.00 16.06 -12.33
C PRO A 55 -33.74 16.14 -13.21
N GLY A 56 -33.15 17.32 -13.29
CA GLY A 56 -31.99 17.57 -14.12
C GLY A 56 -31.21 18.81 -13.70
N CYS A 57 -30.01 18.93 -14.27
CA CYS A 57 -29.12 20.06 -14.02
C CYS A 57 -28.78 20.79 -15.32
N PHE A 58 -28.88 22.11 -15.29
CA PHE A 58 -28.35 22.99 -16.34
C PHE A 58 -27.30 23.91 -15.71
N GLY A 59 -26.04 23.48 -15.76
CA GLY A 59 -24.97 24.12 -15.00
C GLY A 59 -25.22 23.99 -13.49
N TYR A 60 -25.36 25.11 -12.79
CA TYR A 60 -25.67 25.17 -11.36
C TYR A 60 -27.18 25.26 -11.08
N VAL A 61 -28.04 25.09 -12.07
CA VAL A 61 -29.50 25.19 -11.89
C VAL A 61 -30.10 23.79 -11.89
N HIS A 62 -30.66 23.37 -10.77
CA HIS A 62 -31.52 22.20 -10.70
C HIS A 62 -32.90 22.54 -11.24
N TYR A 63 -33.51 21.64 -12.01
CA TYR A 63 -34.85 21.81 -12.56
C TYR A 63 -35.57 20.47 -12.59
N VAL A 64 -36.90 20.50 -12.68
CA VAL A 64 -37.74 19.35 -13.06
C VAL A 64 -38.21 19.57 -14.49
N CYS A 65 -38.09 18.54 -15.33
CA CYS A 65 -38.58 18.63 -16.70
C CYS A 65 -40.11 18.75 -16.72
N GLY A 66 -40.67 19.76 -17.36
CA GLY A 66 -42.12 19.86 -17.47
C GLY A 66 -42.74 18.82 -18.40
N ASP A 67 -44.07 18.70 -18.33
CA ASP A 67 -44.88 17.72 -19.07
C ASP A 67 -44.68 17.76 -20.59
N ASP A 68 -44.29 18.91 -21.13
CA ASP A 68 -44.05 19.12 -22.56
C ASP A 68 -42.71 18.55 -23.05
N GLY A 69 -41.87 18.06 -22.12
CA GLY A 69 -40.53 17.54 -22.40
C GLY A 69 -39.55 18.59 -22.89
N ALA A 70 -39.89 19.88 -22.76
CA ALA A 70 -39.15 21.01 -23.35
C ALA A 70 -39.06 22.23 -22.41
N SER A 71 -39.80 22.26 -21.30
CA SER A 71 -39.73 23.28 -20.27
C SER A 71 -38.89 22.83 -19.08
N ARG A 72 -38.33 23.81 -18.36
CA ARG A 72 -37.69 23.62 -17.06
C ARG A 72 -38.57 24.26 -16.01
N GLU A 73 -39.08 23.44 -15.11
CA GLU A 73 -39.90 23.84 -13.98
C GLU A 73 -39.08 23.73 -12.68
N ASP A 74 -39.55 24.40 -11.62
CA ASP A 74 -38.90 24.38 -10.30
C ASP A 74 -37.38 24.70 -10.32
N GLU A 75 -36.98 25.64 -11.19
CA GLU A 75 -35.57 26.03 -11.33
C GLU A 75 -35.01 26.59 -10.00
N GLN A 76 -34.00 25.92 -9.46
CA GLN A 76 -33.28 26.31 -8.25
C GLN A 76 -31.78 26.49 -8.57
N VAL A 77 -31.24 27.67 -8.27
CA VAL A 77 -29.80 27.92 -8.38
C VAL A 77 -29.10 27.29 -7.16
N CYS A 78 -28.16 26.39 -7.42
CA CYS A 78 -27.40 25.67 -6.43
C CYS A 78 -25.99 26.27 -6.29
N GLU A 79 -25.70 26.91 -5.14
CA GLU A 79 -24.40 27.58 -4.92
C GLU A 79 -23.22 26.60 -4.91
N GLY A 80 -23.41 25.38 -4.38
CA GLY A 80 -22.36 24.37 -4.26
C GLY A 80 -22.18 23.47 -5.48
N GLY A 81 -23.23 23.31 -6.27
CA GLY A 81 -23.25 22.39 -7.41
C GLY A 81 -24.65 21.82 -7.60
N CYS A 82 -24.89 21.26 -8.78
CA CYS A 82 -26.14 20.59 -9.09
C CYS A 82 -25.86 19.12 -9.39
N ASP A 83 -26.57 18.23 -8.70
CA ASP A 83 -26.64 16.82 -9.01
C ASP A 83 -28.04 16.48 -9.54
N PRO A 84 -28.19 15.82 -10.71
CA PRO A 84 -29.49 15.53 -11.29
C PRO A 84 -30.38 14.64 -10.41
N ALA A 85 -29.82 13.80 -9.55
CA ALA A 85 -30.57 12.90 -8.69
C ALA A 85 -30.82 13.49 -7.29
N MET A 86 -29.86 14.23 -6.74
CA MET A 86 -29.93 14.78 -5.38
C MET A 86 -30.39 16.25 -5.32
N GLY A 87 -30.41 16.95 -6.45
CA GLY A 87 -30.73 18.37 -6.51
C GLY A 87 -29.52 19.25 -6.17
N CYS A 88 -29.74 20.28 -5.36
CA CYS A 88 -28.66 21.16 -4.94
C CYS A 88 -27.75 20.49 -3.90
N ILE A 89 -26.47 20.38 -4.23
CA ILE A 89 -25.42 19.77 -3.42
C ILE A 89 -24.50 20.86 -2.83
N GLU A 90 -23.85 20.57 -1.70
CA GLU A 90 -22.91 21.50 -1.06
C GLU A 90 -21.63 21.68 -1.88
N CYS A 91 -21.19 20.62 -2.58
CA CYS A 91 -20.07 20.68 -3.52
C CYS A 91 -20.08 19.53 -4.51
N VAL A 92 -19.40 19.73 -5.64
CA VAL A 92 -19.15 18.68 -6.64
C VAL A 92 -17.96 17.82 -6.21
N PRO A 93 -18.07 16.48 -6.11
CA PRO A 93 -16.97 15.61 -5.69
C PRO A 93 -15.70 15.85 -6.49
N GLY A 94 -14.55 15.88 -5.80
CA GLY A 94 -13.25 16.18 -6.39
C GLY A 94 -12.95 17.64 -6.67
N SER A 95 -13.92 18.55 -6.53
CA SER A 95 -13.65 20.00 -6.58
C SER A 95 -12.86 20.47 -5.36
N PHE A 96 -12.17 21.61 -5.48
CA PHE A 96 -11.36 22.21 -4.43
C PHE A 96 -11.82 23.62 -4.11
N ARG A 97 -11.67 24.03 -2.84
CA ARG A 97 -11.81 25.43 -2.40
C ARG A 97 -10.91 25.71 -1.21
N CYS A 98 -10.65 26.99 -0.98
CA CYS A 98 -9.98 27.47 0.23
C CYS A 98 -10.99 27.84 1.31
N ASP A 99 -10.78 27.32 2.52
CA ASP A 99 -11.37 27.84 3.76
C ASP A 99 -10.26 28.52 4.58
N GLY A 100 -10.14 29.84 4.43
CA GLY A 100 -9.00 30.59 4.98
C GLY A 100 -7.67 30.13 4.36
N THR A 101 -6.79 29.53 5.18
CA THR A 101 -5.50 28.97 4.74
C THR A 101 -5.57 27.48 4.41
N VAL A 102 -6.73 26.84 4.60
CA VAL A 102 -6.90 25.39 4.45
C VAL A 102 -7.45 25.09 3.06
N SER A 103 -6.69 24.31 2.29
CA SER A 103 -7.18 23.65 1.08
C SER A 103 -8.16 22.55 1.48
N THR A 104 -9.36 22.58 0.88
CA THR A 104 -10.40 21.58 1.10
C THR A 104 -10.81 20.95 -0.23
N ARG A 105 -11.17 19.67 -0.19
CA ARG A 105 -11.65 18.89 -1.34
C ARG A 105 -13.03 18.33 -1.03
N CYS A 106 -13.92 18.38 -2.00
CA CYS A 106 -15.23 17.75 -1.89
C CYS A 106 -15.10 16.23 -1.99
N ASP A 107 -15.66 15.50 -1.03
CA ASP A 107 -15.76 14.04 -1.06
C ASP A 107 -17.00 13.55 -1.84
N GLU A 108 -17.15 12.22 -1.94
CA GLU A 108 -18.27 11.58 -2.64
C GLU A 108 -19.62 11.77 -1.91
N ASP A 109 -19.60 12.17 -0.63
CA ASP A 109 -20.82 12.52 0.13
C ASP A 109 -21.22 13.99 -0.07
N HIS A 110 -20.59 14.66 -1.05
CA HIS A 110 -20.76 16.09 -1.33
C HIS A 110 -20.40 17.00 -0.16
N ARG A 111 -19.40 16.62 0.67
CA ARG A 111 -18.93 17.41 1.81
C ARG A 111 -17.50 17.87 1.64
N TRP A 112 -17.21 19.07 2.11
CA TRP A 112 -15.85 19.60 2.12
C TRP A 112 -15.00 18.94 3.21
N GLN A 113 -13.92 18.28 2.79
CA GLN A 113 -12.93 17.68 3.67
C GLN A 113 -11.62 18.48 3.63
N PRO A 114 -10.97 18.74 4.77
CA PRO A 114 -9.67 19.37 4.79
C PRO A 114 -8.62 18.46 4.15
N VAL A 115 -7.82 19.02 3.24
CA VAL A 115 -6.69 18.33 2.60
C VAL A 115 -5.38 18.74 3.26
N ARG A 116 -5.11 20.06 3.29
CA ARG A 116 -3.89 20.62 3.86
C ARG A 116 -4.08 22.05 4.31
N ASP A 117 -3.53 22.40 5.47
CA ASP A 117 -3.32 23.79 5.85
C ASP A 117 -2.04 24.31 5.19
N CYS A 118 -2.20 25.21 4.22
CA CYS A 118 -1.09 25.75 3.43
C CYS A 118 -0.11 26.54 4.32
N SER A 119 -0.59 27.10 5.43
CA SER A 119 0.23 27.89 6.34
C SER A 119 1.26 27.05 7.10
N GLU A 120 0.96 25.77 7.39
CA GLU A 120 1.91 24.82 7.99
C GLU A 120 3.14 24.60 7.06
N TRP A 121 3.01 24.92 5.77
CA TRP A 121 4.01 24.66 4.72
C TRP A 121 4.62 25.93 4.14
N SER A 122 4.42 27.09 4.79
CA SER A 122 4.83 28.40 4.26
C SER A 122 4.31 28.66 2.83
N SER A 123 3.13 28.12 2.54
CA SER A 123 2.41 28.23 1.28
C SER A 123 1.12 29.03 1.47
N VAL A 124 0.46 29.38 0.37
CA VAL A 124 -0.80 30.14 0.38
C VAL A 124 -1.86 29.32 -0.31
N CYS A 125 -3.09 29.33 0.22
CA CYS A 125 -4.21 28.72 -0.48
C CYS A 125 -4.62 29.62 -1.65
N GLY A 126 -4.45 29.11 -2.87
CA GLY A 126 -4.58 29.86 -4.11
C GLY A 126 -6.01 29.97 -4.64
N GLY A 127 -6.16 30.69 -5.75
CA GLY A 127 -7.48 30.91 -6.39
C GLY A 127 -8.14 29.64 -6.96
N SER A 128 -7.37 28.57 -7.15
CA SER A 128 -7.84 27.24 -7.59
C SER A 128 -8.35 26.35 -6.45
N GLY A 129 -8.29 26.82 -5.19
CA GLY A 129 -8.72 26.06 -4.03
C GLY A 129 -7.68 25.10 -3.44
N ILE A 130 -6.49 24.99 -4.07
CA ILE A 130 -5.34 24.22 -3.59
C ILE A 130 -4.24 25.14 -3.09
N CYS A 131 -3.27 24.62 -2.34
CA CYS A 131 -2.09 25.41 -1.98
C CYS A 131 -1.21 25.67 -3.21
N ASP A 132 -0.68 26.89 -3.33
CA ASP A 132 0.13 27.37 -4.47
C ASP A 132 1.58 26.85 -4.40
N ASP A 133 1.74 25.54 -4.38
CA ASP A 133 3.03 24.84 -4.42
C ASP A 133 2.95 23.51 -5.18
N ALA A 134 4.11 22.87 -5.39
CA ALA A 134 4.19 21.59 -6.09
C ALA A 134 3.42 20.46 -5.38
N CYS A 135 3.26 20.56 -4.05
CA CYS A 135 2.50 19.60 -3.27
C CYS A 135 0.99 19.77 -3.46
N GLY A 136 0.51 21.00 -3.69
CA GLY A 136 -0.92 21.27 -3.95
C GLY A 136 -1.36 20.70 -5.28
N LEU A 137 -0.47 20.73 -6.27
CA LEU A 137 -0.67 20.05 -7.55
C LEU A 137 -0.68 18.52 -7.39
N ALA A 138 0.20 17.96 -6.56
CA ALA A 138 0.17 16.52 -6.27
C ALA A 138 -1.11 16.12 -5.52
N GLU A 139 -1.59 16.93 -4.59
CA GLU A 139 -2.85 16.68 -3.85
C GLU A 139 -4.08 16.67 -4.77
N ALA A 140 -4.04 17.43 -5.86
CA ALA A 140 -5.07 17.41 -6.90
C ALA A 140 -5.02 16.12 -7.76
N VAL A 141 -3.87 15.45 -7.84
CA VAL A 141 -3.64 14.25 -8.64
C VAL A 141 -3.37 13.06 -7.74
N ARG A 142 -4.40 12.22 -7.51
CA ARG A 142 -4.22 10.99 -6.71
C ARG A 142 -3.11 10.13 -7.32
N SER A 143 -2.12 9.76 -6.50
CA SER A 143 -1.05 8.79 -6.80
C SER A 143 -0.26 8.46 -5.52
N ASN A 144 0.66 7.50 -5.57
CA ASN A 144 1.63 7.27 -4.50
C ASN A 144 2.78 8.31 -4.46
N VAL A 145 2.70 9.39 -5.23
CA VAL A 145 3.66 10.50 -5.23
C VAL A 145 3.02 11.68 -4.52
N GLY A 146 3.57 12.08 -3.39
CA GLY A 146 2.99 13.10 -2.52
C GLY A 146 4.03 13.72 -1.60
N CYS A 147 3.56 14.56 -0.67
CA CYS A 147 4.47 15.33 0.18
C CYS A 147 4.39 15.01 1.67
N GLU A 148 3.30 14.39 2.13
CA GLU A 148 3.12 14.02 3.53
C GLU A 148 2.85 12.52 3.67
N TYR A 149 3.57 11.87 4.58
CA TYR A 149 3.48 10.44 4.87
C TYR A 149 3.56 10.18 6.37
N TRP A 150 3.07 9.01 6.78
CA TRP A 150 3.04 8.59 8.18
C TRP A 150 3.76 7.26 8.41
N PRO A 151 5.11 7.23 8.38
CA PRO A 151 5.87 6.01 8.66
C PRO A 151 5.68 5.52 10.10
N VAL A 152 5.56 4.21 10.27
CA VAL A 152 5.40 3.57 11.58
C VAL A 152 6.27 2.31 11.66
N PRO A 153 7.16 2.17 12.65
CA PRO A 153 7.86 0.92 12.90
C PRO A 153 6.90 -0.07 13.57
N LEU A 154 6.12 -0.77 12.75
CA LEU A 154 5.05 -1.69 13.17
C LEU A 154 5.57 -2.83 14.05
N ALA A 155 4.67 -3.49 14.78
CA ALA A 155 5.00 -4.55 15.72
C ALA A 155 5.78 -5.69 15.07
N ASN A 156 7.01 -5.88 15.53
CA ASN A 156 7.93 -6.94 15.16
C ASN A 156 8.28 -7.76 16.43
N ILE A 157 8.94 -8.90 16.26
CA ILE A 157 9.38 -9.79 17.35
C ILE A 157 10.43 -9.13 18.25
N ARG A 158 10.39 -9.47 19.55
CA ARG A 158 11.28 -8.90 20.57
C ARG A 158 12.72 -9.41 20.46
N GLU A 159 12.89 -10.53 19.76
CA GLU A 159 14.16 -11.21 19.50
C GLU A 159 15.02 -10.47 18.48
N LEU A 160 14.43 -9.56 17.69
CA LEU A 160 15.17 -8.71 16.77
C LEU A 160 16.23 -7.90 17.52
N ASN A 161 17.49 -8.01 17.08
CA ASN A 161 18.57 -7.16 17.57
C ASN A 161 18.40 -5.72 17.07
N SER A 162 17.53 -4.97 17.74
CA SER A 162 17.17 -3.57 17.43
C SER A 162 18.34 -2.57 17.57
N ARG A 163 19.52 -3.02 18.02
CA ARG A 163 20.77 -2.23 18.01
C ARG A 163 21.60 -2.46 16.75
N ALA A 164 21.48 -3.63 16.12
CA ALA A 164 22.16 -3.97 14.89
C ALA A 164 21.33 -3.65 13.64
N TYR A 165 20.00 -3.68 13.78
CA TYR A 165 19.05 -3.45 12.70
C TYR A 165 18.14 -2.27 13.01
N ASP A 166 17.86 -1.48 11.98
CA ASP A 166 17.12 -0.24 12.07
C ASP A 166 15.85 -0.23 11.21
N PHE A 167 14.80 0.36 11.76
CA PHE A 167 13.67 0.82 10.97
C PHE A 167 14.11 1.93 10.03
N ARG A 168 13.72 1.85 8.76
CA ARG A 168 14.14 2.83 7.76
C ARG A 168 12.98 3.26 6.89
N VAL A 169 13.01 4.54 6.54
CA VAL A 169 12.25 5.04 5.40
C VAL A 169 13.19 5.33 4.25
N VAL A 170 12.76 4.98 3.05
CA VAL A 170 13.47 5.26 1.81
C VAL A 170 12.65 6.25 1.02
N VAL A 171 13.25 7.41 0.77
CA VAL A 171 12.59 8.53 0.10
C VAL A 171 13.18 8.71 -1.29
N ALA A 172 12.38 8.43 -2.32
CA ALA A 172 12.74 8.63 -3.71
C ALA A 172 12.18 9.95 -4.23
N ASN A 173 13.00 10.73 -4.92
CA ASN A 173 12.60 11.99 -5.54
C ASN A 173 12.48 11.81 -7.07
N PRO A 174 11.26 11.58 -7.61
CA PRO A 174 11.07 11.43 -9.05
C PRO A 174 11.12 12.78 -9.80
N GLY A 175 11.09 13.91 -9.08
CA GLY A 175 11.02 15.24 -9.66
C GLY A 175 12.36 15.78 -10.17
N ALA A 176 12.27 16.92 -10.85
CA ALA A 176 13.43 17.67 -11.35
C ALA A 176 14.03 18.65 -10.32
N THR A 177 13.37 18.83 -9.18
CA THR A 177 13.74 19.77 -8.12
C THR A 177 14.25 19.01 -6.90
N ARG A 178 15.27 19.54 -6.22
CA ARG A 178 15.75 18.96 -4.97
C ARG A 178 14.65 18.99 -3.90
N ALA A 179 14.41 17.86 -3.24
CA ALA A 179 13.45 17.74 -2.16
C ALA A 179 14.12 17.98 -0.80
N THR A 180 13.53 18.85 0.02
CA THR A 180 13.85 18.97 1.44
C THR A 180 12.87 18.13 2.23
N VAL A 181 13.34 17.04 2.83
CA VAL A 181 12.53 16.12 3.61
C VAL A 181 12.76 16.41 5.10
N SER A 182 11.69 16.57 5.86
CA SER A 182 11.69 16.76 7.31
C SER A 182 10.88 15.65 7.96
N ILE A 183 11.47 14.94 8.92
CA ILE A 183 10.80 13.89 9.68
C ILE A 183 10.67 14.36 11.12
N SER A 184 9.46 14.32 11.65
CA SER A 184 9.15 14.75 13.00
C SER A 184 8.33 13.72 13.77
N ARG A 185 8.43 13.74 15.09
CA ARG A 185 7.63 12.91 16.00
C ARG A 185 7.42 13.68 17.31
N ALA A 186 6.20 13.66 17.85
CA ALA A 186 5.86 14.40 19.07
C ALA A 186 6.24 15.89 19.01
N GLY A 187 6.02 16.54 17.87
CA GLY A 187 6.34 17.96 17.63
C GLY A 187 7.84 18.28 17.55
N ARG A 188 8.72 17.28 17.57
CA ARG A 188 10.18 17.45 17.47
C ARG A 188 10.68 16.94 16.13
N THR A 189 11.49 17.73 15.44
CA THR A 189 12.23 17.26 14.26
C THR A 189 13.25 16.21 14.70
N ILE A 190 13.20 15.06 14.03
CA ILE A 190 14.09 13.92 14.24
C ILE A 190 15.22 13.97 13.23
N GLU A 191 14.89 14.22 11.95
CA GLU A 191 15.84 14.26 10.85
C GLU A 191 15.42 15.29 9.81
N THR A 192 16.38 15.89 9.11
CA THR A 192 16.14 16.70 7.92
C THR A 192 17.20 16.40 6.88
N THR A 193 16.77 15.99 5.69
CA THR A 193 17.67 15.59 4.61
C THR A 193 17.28 16.20 3.27
N GLN A 194 18.22 16.18 2.33
CA GLN A 194 18.04 16.69 0.98
C GLN A 194 18.15 15.53 0.00
N VAL A 195 17.13 15.36 -0.84
CA VAL A 195 17.11 14.33 -1.88
C VAL A 195 17.25 14.99 -3.24
N THR A 196 18.34 14.70 -3.95
CA THR A 196 18.59 15.25 -5.29
C THR A 196 17.52 14.80 -6.29
N PRO A 197 17.30 15.54 -7.39
CA PRO A 197 16.44 15.09 -8.50
C PRO A 197 16.83 13.69 -8.98
N GLY A 198 15.86 12.78 -9.12
CA GLY A 198 16.09 11.37 -9.47
C GLY A 198 16.88 10.58 -8.41
N GLY A 199 17.18 11.18 -7.27
CA GLY A 199 17.92 10.55 -6.18
C GLY A 199 17.01 9.87 -5.18
N VAL A 200 17.64 9.14 -4.26
CA VAL A 200 16.97 8.48 -3.14
C VAL A 200 17.79 8.73 -1.87
N ALA A 201 17.11 8.86 -0.74
CA ALA A 201 17.71 8.89 0.57
C ALA A 201 17.19 7.74 1.43
N GLU A 202 18.11 7.00 2.02
CA GLU A 202 17.86 5.98 3.03
C GLU A 202 17.99 6.62 4.41
N ILE A 203 16.89 6.69 5.17
CA ILE A 203 16.84 7.45 6.43
C ILE A 203 16.51 6.53 7.58
N SER A 204 17.53 6.22 8.39
CA SER A 204 17.40 5.44 9.62
C SER A 204 16.60 6.21 10.65
N LEU A 205 15.57 5.58 11.21
CA LEU A 205 14.70 6.16 12.23
C LEU A 205 14.73 5.30 13.50
N PRO A 206 14.67 5.93 14.69
CA PRO A 206 14.62 5.17 15.93
C PRO A 206 13.42 4.20 15.99
N TRP A 207 13.61 3.06 16.65
CA TRP A 207 12.49 2.24 17.08
C TRP A 207 11.61 3.00 18.08
N ILE A 208 10.31 2.71 18.11
CA ILE A 208 9.34 3.37 18.99
C ILE A 208 8.88 2.41 20.08
N GLU A 209 9.19 2.76 21.33
CA GLU A 209 8.67 2.05 22.50
C GLU A 209 7.13 2.05 22.50
N GLY A 210 6.53 0.88 22.77
CA GLY A 210 5.08 0.68 22.72
C GLY A 210 4.49 0.54 21.31
N VAL A 211 5.30 0.62 20.25
CA VAL A 211 4.85 0.38 18.86
C VAL A 211 5.64 -0.73 18.19
N SER A 212 6.97 -0.71 18.28
CA SER A 212 7.82 -1.64 17.52
C SER A 212 7.88 -3.04 18.12
N PHE A 213 7.71 -3.17 19.44
CA PHE A 213 7.77 -4.44 20.16
C PHE A 213 6.68 -4.52 21.26
N PRO A 214 5.38 -4.33 20.93
CA PRO A 214 4.35 -4.16 21.94
C PRO A 214 3.90 -5.49 22.52
N PHE A 215 3.82 -6.55 21.71
CA PHE A 215 3.26 -7.83 22.09
C PHE A 215 4.33 -8.71 22.74
N ALA A 216 4.03 -9.29 23.90
CA ALA A 216 4.91 -10.26 24.54
C ALA A 216 4.54 -11.69 24.10
N THR A 217 5.47 -12.62 24.27
CA THR A 217 5.27 -14.02 23.90
C THR A 217 4.17 -14.62 24.79
N ASN A 218 3.09 -15.11 24.16
CA ASN A 218 1.90 -15.75 24.77
C ASN A 218 0.93 -14.88 25.56
N ASP A 219 1.27 -13.64 25.86
CA ASP A 219 0.42 -12.73 26.65
C ASP A 219 0.55 -11.33 26.07
N TRP A 220 -0.54 -10.81 25.49
CA TRP A 220 -0.54 -9.49 24.89
C TRP A 220 -1.94 -8.87 24.91
N GLU A 221 -1.94 -7.56 24.80
CA GLU A 221 -3.11 -6.71 24.62
C GLU A 221 -2.93 -5.90 23.34
N SER A 222 -4.03 -5.39 22.80
CA SER A 222 -3.95 -4.31 21.82
C SER A 222 -3.37 -3.05 22.49
N VAL A 223 -2.78 -2.16 21.70
CA VAL A 223 -2.15 -0.94 22.24
C VAL A 223 -2.47 0.29 21.40
N VAL A 224 -2.80 1.40 22.07
CA VAL A 224 -2.80 2.73 21.44
C VAL A 224 -1.66 3.59 21.96
N THR A 225 -0.74 3.93 21.08
CA THR A 225 0.45 4.71 21.43
C THR A 225 0.36 6.14 20.91
N ALA A 226 0.38 7.09 21.86
CA ALA A 226 0.45 8.51 21.55
C ALA A 226 1.77 8.85 20.85
N ASN A 227 1.70 9.63 19.76
CA ASN A 227 2.86 9.92 18.91
C ASN A 227 3.56 8.62 18.45
N GLY A 228 2.80 7.58 18.13
CA GLY A 228 3.31 6.30 17.67
C GLY A 228 3.82 6.33 16.23
N ALA A 229 3.44 7.34 15.44
CA ALA A 229 3.88 7.51 14.07
C ALA A 229 4.90 8.66 13.93
N TYR A 230 5.77 8.53 12.93
CA TYR A 230 6.50 9.66 12.38
C TYR A 230 5.61 10.44 11.43
N ARG A 231 5.81 11.76 11.34
CA ARG A 231 5.28 12.61 10.26
C ARG A 231 6.43 13.01 9.36
N LEU A 232 6.41 12.55 8.11
CA LEU A 232 7.38 12.92 7.08
C LEU A 232 6.74 13.95 6.16
N THR A 233 7.36 15.11 6.02
CA THR A 233 6.98 16.15 5.06
C THR A 233 8.10 16.43 4.07
N SER A 234 7.75 16.79 2.83
CA SER A 234 8.70 17.05 1.75
C SER A 234 8.36 18.30 0.97
N SER A 235 9.34 19.18 0.68
CA SER A 235 9.10 20.43 -0.05
C SER A 235 8.60 20.26 -1.49
N VAL A 236 8.76 19.07 -2.07
CA VAL A 236 8.23 18.68 -3.39
C VAL A 236 7.76 17.22 -3.34
N PRO A 237 6.91 16.77 -4.27
CA PRO A 237 6.41 15.41 -4.24
C PRO A 237 7.52 14.34 -4.34
N VAL A 238 7.47 13.37 -3.44
CA VAL A 238 8.39 12.24 -3.31
C VAL A 238 7.61 10.94 -3.20
N ILE A 239 8.29 9.80 -3.30
CA ILE A 239 7.75 8.47 -3.01
C ILE A 239 8.44 7.96 -1.74
N VAL A 240 7.69 7.31 -0.85
CA VAL A 240 8.24 6.79 0.41
C VAL A 240 7.91 5.31 0.55
N THR A 241 8.91 4.51 0.90
CA THR A 241 8.77 3.11 1.30
C THR A 241 9.33 2.98 2.72
N GLN A 242 8.72 2.16 3.57
CA GLN A 242 9.28 1.80 4.88
C GLN A 242 9.74 0.34 4.89
N PHE A 243 10.72 0.05 5.75
CA PHE A 243 11.27 -1.30 5.95
C PHE A 243 11.48 -1.58 7.44
N ASN A 244 11.14 -2.80 7.84
CA ASN A 244 11.11 -3.23 9.23
C ASN A 244 11.82 -4.58 9.42
N PRO A 245 13.17 -4.62 9.42
CA PRO A 245 14.15 -3.55 9.20
C PRO A 245 14.67 -3.47 7.75
N PHE A 246 15.42 -2.43 7.38
CA PHE A 246 15.93 -2.28 6.00
C PHE A 246 17.07 -3.24 5.63
N HIS A 247 17.99 -3.47 6.55
CA HIS A 247 19.03 -4.47 6.36
C HIS A 247 18.63 -5.77 7.03
N TYR A 248 18.82 -6.91 6.35
CA TYR A 248 18.73 -8.20 7.02
C TYR A 248 20.11 -8.75 7.39
N ALA A 249 21.14 -8.51 6.59
CA ALA A 249 22.51 -8.93 6.90
C ALA A 249 23.32 -7.76 7.49
N SER A 250 24.03 -8.02 8.59
CA SER A 250 24.91 -7.04 9.23
C SER A 250 26.37 -7.20 8.79
N ALA A 251 27.20 -6.20 9.10
CA ALA A 251 28.64 -6.26 8.86
C ALA A 251 29.35 -7.34 9.72
N SER A 252 28.74 -7.82 10.80
CA SER A 252 29.25 -8.92 11.64
C SER A 252 28.84 -10.30 11.14
N ALA A 253 28.19 -10.40 9.97
CA ALA A 253 27.61 -11.63 9.42
C ALA A 253 26.48 -12.23 10.28
N ASP A 254 25.81 -11.39 11.08
CA ASP A 254 24.55 -11.73 11.71
C ASP A 254 23.38 -11.43 10.75
N TYR A 255 22.24 -12.07 10.98
CA TYR A 255 21.01 -11.85 10.21
C TYR A 255 19.86 -11.39 11.13
N SER A 256 18.95 -10.56 10.61
CA SER A 256 17.79 -10.08 11.38
C SER A 256 16.79 -11.20 11.63
N PHE A 257 16.66 -12.13 10.68
CA PHE A 257 15.63 -13.20 10.65
C PHE A 257 14.20 -12.67 10.80
N THR A 258 14.03 -11.38 10.50
CA THR A 258 12.74 -10.74 10.39
C THR A 258 12.88 -9.52 9.47
N ASN A 259 11.96 -9.36 8.52
CA ASN A 259 11.87 -8.23 7.61
C ASN A 259 10.52 -8.21 6.90
N ASP A 260 9.97 -7.02 6.65
CA ASP A 260 9.12 -6.80 5.49
C ASP A 260 9.14 -5.31 5.11
N ALA A 261 8.44 -4.94 4.05
CA ALA A 261 8.41 -3.58 3.53
C ALA A 261 7.02 -3.13 3.08
N SER A 262 6.77 -1.83 3.18
CA SER A 262 5.52 -1.24 2.71
C SER A 262 5.77 0.00 1.86
N LEU A 263 5.17 0.06 0.68
CA LEU A 263 4.98 1.34 -0.02
C LEU A 263 4.06 2.20 0.84
N LEU A 264 4.50 3.41 1.18
CA LEU A 264 3.66 4.33 1.92
C LEU A 264 2.74 5.12 1.00
N LEU A 265 1.49 5.25 1.40
CA LEU A 265 0.48 6.08 0.74
C LEU A 265 0.52 7.50 1.34
N PRO A 266 0.61 8.56 0.52
CA PRO A 266 0.62 9.92 1.02
C PRO A 266 -0.75 10.32 1.61
N SER A 267 -0.77 11.29 2.53
CA SER A 267 -2.01 11.68 3.25
C SER A 267 -3.20 12.01 2.34
N HIS A 268 -2.95 12.56 1.15
CA HIS A 268 -3.99 13.03 0.23
C HIS A 268 -4.75 11.93 -0.54
N VAL A 269 -4.26 10.68 -0.48
CA VAL A 269 -4.93 9.50 -1.07
C VAL A 269 -5.45 8.52 -0.02
N LEU A 270 -5.22 8.79 1.27
CA LEU A 270 -5.82 8.01 2.35
C LEU A 270 -7.34 8.19 2.36
N GLY A 271 -8.05 7.12 2.70
CA GLY A 271 -9.51 7.07 2.70
C GLY A 271 -10.07 6.88 4.11
N ARG A 272 -11.41 6.76 4.15
CA ARG A 272 -12.19 6.53 5.37
C ARG A 272 -12.64 5.08 5.54
N GLU A 273 -12.60 4.31 4.46
CA GLU A 273 -13.11 2.95 4.40
C GLU A 273 -11.98 2.02 3.97
N HIS A 274 -11.66 1.05 4.85
CA HIS A 274 -10.67 0.02 4.58
C HIS A 274 -11.22 -1.34 5.01
N VAL A 275 -10.73 -2.40 4.37
CA VAL A 275 -10.93 -3.77 4.83
C VAL A 275 -9.57 -4.33 5.19
N GLY A 276 -9.46 -4.90 6.38
CA GLY A 276 -8.23 -5.45 6.92
C GLY A 276 -7.76 -6.67 6.12
N THR A 277 -6.45 -6.75 5.89
CA THR A 277 -5.78 -7.94 5.35
C THR A 277 -4.55 -8.20 6.19
N SER A 278 -4.54 -9.30 6.93
CA SER A 278 -3.39 -9.79 7.72
C SER A 278 -3.14 -11.24 7.30
N TYR A 279 -2.49 -12.02 8.16
CA TYR A 279 -2.41 -13.47 8.05
C TYR A 279 -2.94 -14.14 9.33
N VAL A 280 -3.34 -15.40 9.22
CA VAL A 280 -3.92 -16.14 10.33
C VAL A 280 -2.92 -16.24 11.49
N PRO A 281 -3.30 -15.92 12.74
CA PRO A 281 -2.48 -16.19 13.90
C PRO A 281 -2.19 -17.69 14.01
N PHE A 282 -1.06 -18.04 14.63
CA PHE A 282 -0.75 -19.44 14.88
C PHE A 282 -0.14 -19.60 16.27
N SER A 283 -0.30 -20.82 16.80
CA SER A 283 0.27 -21.22 18.08
C SER A 283 1.05 -22.51 17.94
N ILE A 284 2.12 -22.62 18.71
CA ILE A 284 3.05 -23.74 18.78
C ILE A 284 3.01 -24.29 20.20
N SER A 285 3.17 -25.60 20.33
CA SER A 285 3.36 -26.30 21.60
C SER A 285 4.50 -27.30 21.46
N ASP A 286 5.57 -27.13 22.24
CA ASP A 286 6.76 -27.99 22.31
C ASP A 286 6.78 -28.84 23.59
N ASP A 287 7.35 -30.05 23.50
CA ASP A 287 7.39 -31.04 24.59
C ASP A 287 5.97 -31.47 25.06
N PHE A 288 5.01 -31.52 24.14
CA PHE A 288 3.65 -31.98 24.42
C PHE A 288 3.64 -33.50 24.72
N ASP A 289 3.42 -33.87 25.99
CA ASP A 289 3.07 -35.24 26.39
C ASP A 289 1.54 -35.30 26.63
N PRO A 290 0.77 -36.07 25.83
CA PRO A 290 -0.68 -36.20 25.99
C PRO A 290 -1.10 -36.86 27.32
N THR A 291 -0.16 -37.35 28.12
CA THR A 291 -0.37 -37.97 29.43
C THR A 291 0.12 -37.13 30.61
N ASP A 292 0.79 -36.00 30.38
CA ASP A 292 1.35 -35.14 31.43
C ASP A 292 0.51 -33.87 31.66
N GLU A 293 0.39 -33.46 32.92
CA GLU A 293 -0.27 -32.20 33.33
C GLU A 293 0.69 -31.00 33.31
N HIS A 294 1.95 -31.19 32.90
CA HIS A 294 2.96 -30.13 32.82
C HIS A 294 2.74 -29.29 31.55
N PRO A 295 2.78 -27.94 31.63
CA PRO A 295 2.54 -27.10 30.48
C PRO A 295 3.70 -27.24 29.50
N ALA A 296 3.39 -27.69 28.28
CA ALA A 296 4.25 -27.56 27.11
C ALA A 296 4.78 -26.11 26.99
N GLU A 297 6.05 -25.95 26.60
CA GLU A 297 6.53 -24.63 26.18
C GLU A 297 5.70 -24.25 24.95
N SER A 298 4.90 -23.17 25.05
CA SER A 298 4.06 -22.72 23.95
C SER A 298 4.54 -21.37 23.46
N ALA A 299 4.36 -21.12 22.17
CA ALA A 299 4.57 -19.82 21.56
C ALA A 299 3.32 -19.46 20.76
N ARG A 300 2.90 -18.21 20.77
CA ARG A 300 1.74 -17.73 20.03
C ARG A 300 2.10 -16.42 19.37
N TYR A 301 1.66 -16.23 18.13
CA TYR A 301 2.03 -15.07 17.34
C TYR A 301 0.77 -14.42 16.75
N PRO A 302 0.49 -13.15 17.08
CA PRO A 302 -0.68 -12.45 16.58
C PRO A 302 -0.48 -11.84 15.19
N GLY A 303 -1.52 -11.98 14.37
CA GLY A 303 -1.87 -10.99 13.36
C GLY A 303 -2.45 -9.73 14.00
N TYR A 304 -2.28 -8.58 13.35
CA TYR A 304 -2.82 -7.31 13.81
C TYR A 304 -3.19 -6.38 12.66
N LEU A 305 -4.03 -5.39 12.97
CA LEU A 305 -4.26 -4.21 12.14
C LEU A 305 -3.69 -2.99 12.85
N ALA A 306 -2.98 -2.11 12.13
CA ALA A 306 -2.54 -0.84 12.67
C ALA A 306 -3.29 0.32 12.01
N VAL A 307 -3.90 1.20 12.82
CA VAL A 307 -4.65 2.37 12.34
C VAL A 307 -4.00 3.64 12.88
N ILE A 308 -3.72 4.59 11.99
CA ILE A 308 -3.01 5.83 12.31
C ILE A 308 -3.92 7.03 12.07
N GLY A 309 -4.03 7.88 13.09
CA GLY A 309 -4.68 9.18 12.96
C GLY A 309 -3.79 10.15 12.20
N VAL A 310 -4.24 10.67 11.06
CA VAL A 310 -3.44 11.56 10.20
C VAL A 310 -3.96 13.00 10.14
N SER A 311 -5.23 13.18 10.49
CA SER A 311 -5.90 14.49 10.48
C SER A 311 -5.47 15.36 11.65
N ALA A 312 -5.57 16.69 11.48
CA ALA A 312 -5.27 17.65 12.54
C ALA A 312 -6.22 17.51 13.75
N GLU A 313 -7.51 17.34 13.47
CA GLU A 313 -8.52 17.05 14.47
C GLU A 313 -8.59 15.54 14.77
N PRO A 314 -8.98 15.13 15.99
CA PRO A 314 -9.18 13.73 16.33
C PRO A 314 -10.16 13.02 15.38
N THR A 315 -9.77 11.85 14.91
CA THR A 315 -10.56 10.99 14.02
C THR A 315 -11.34 9.96 14.83
N ALA A 316 -12.65 9.85 14.63
CA ALA A 316 -13.45 8.76 15.18
C ALA A 316 -13.32 7.52 14.27
N VAL A 317 -13.05 6.36 14.87
CA VAL A 317 -12.83 5.10 14.17
C VAL A 317 -13.79 4.04 14.72
N GLU A 318 -14.41 3.29 13.82
CA GLU A 318 -15.26 2.14 14.09
C GLU A 318 -14.73 0.94 13.30
N ILE A 319 -14.54 -0.20 13.96
CA ILE A 319 -14.07 -1.43 13.32
C ILE A 319 -15.04 -2.56 13.64
N GLU A 320 -15.65 -3.13 12.60
CA GLU A 320 -16.32 -4.43 12.67
C GLU A 320 -15.27 -5.52 12.52
N VAL A 321 -15.08 -6.34 13.56
CA VAL A 321 -13.94 -7.26 13.64
C VAL A 321 -14.26 -8.62 13.03
N ALA A 322 -13.41 -9.12 12.14
CA ALA A 322 -13.58 -10.41 11.47
C ALA A 322 -13.01 -11.60 12.27
N GLY A 323 -12.22 -11.32 13.31
CA GLY A 323 -11.70 -12.30 14.27
C GLY A 323 -11.81 -11.77 15.70
N ASP A 324 -11.56 -12.65 16.68
CA ASP A 324 -11.51 -12.25 18.09
C ASP A 324 -10.34 -11.29 18.34
N VAL A 325 -10.60 -10.15 18.99
CA VAL A 325 -9.66 -9.05 19.22
C VAL A 325 -9.33 -8.90 20.71
N ALA A 326 -8.05 -8.67 21.02
CA ALA A 326 -7.58 -8.37 22.36
C ALA A 326 -8.06 -6.99 22.84
N ALA A 327 -8.36 -6.86 24.13
CA ALA A 327 -8.65 -5.57 24.76
C ALA A 327 -7.48 -4.58 24.57
N ASP A 328 -7.76 -3.29 24.57
CA ASP A 328 -6.71 -2.27 24.63
C ASP A 328 -6.17 -2.13 26.05
N ALA A 329 -4.85 -2.18 26.21
CA ALA A 329 -4.17 -2.00 27.50
C ALA A 329 -4.49 -0.64 28.16
N GLY A 330 -4.84 0.38 27.34
CA GLY A 330 -5.27 1.71 27.81
C GLY A 330 -6.76 1.82 28.14
N GLY A 331 -7.55 0.76 27.94
CA GLY A 331 -9.00 0.74 28.19
C GLY A 331 -9.84 1.51 27.17
N ARG A 332 -9.33 1.78 25.96
CA ARG A 332 -10.14 2.40 24.89
C ARG A 332 -11.20 1.45 24.32
N TRP A 333 -10.96 0.14 24.39
CA TRP A 333 -11.95 -0.90 24.08
C TRP A 333 -11.68 -2.17 24.89
N GLU A 334 -12.74 -2.97 25.07
CA GLU A 334 -12.69 -4.29 25.70
C GLU A 334 -12.41 -5.39 24.67
N ALA A 335 -12.03 -6.58 25.15
CA ALA A 335 -11.91 -7.75 24.28
C ALA A 335 -13.23 -8.00 23.54
N THR A 336 -13.13 -8.18 22.22
CA THR A 336 -14.30 -8.17 21.33
C THR A 336 -14.26 -9.41 20.46
N ALA A 337 -15.31 -10.23 20.51
CA ALA A 337 -15.41 -11.41 19.68
C ALA A 337 -15.70 -11.05 18.20
N ARG A 338 -15.38 -11.97 17.29
CA ARG A 338 -15.73 -11.92 15.87
C ARG A 338 -17.18 -11.47 15.62
N GLY A 339 -17.36 -10.56 14.68
CA GLY A 339 -18.65 -9.92 14.35
C GLY A 339 -19.05 -8.79 15.32
N GLY A 340 -18.25 -8.55 16.36
CA GLY A 340 -18.41 -7.39 17.25
C GLY A 340 -17.86 -6.10 16.63
N THR A 341 -18.04 -4.99 17.35
CA THR A 341 -17.57 -3.67 16.90
C THR A 341 -16.79 -2.98 18.01
N ILE A 342 -15.59 -2.50 17.70
CA ILE A 342 -14.82 -1.60 18.56
C ILE A 342 -14.92 -0.15 18.04
N ARG A 343 -14.94 0.82 18.97
CA ARG A 343 -15.03 2.25 18.67
C ARG A 343 -14.05 3.03 19.52
N PHE A 344 -13.27 3.90 18.90
CA PHE A 344 -12.29 4.74 19.59
C PHE A 344 -11.98 5.99 18.77
N THR A 345 -11.22 6.91 19.35
CA THR A 345 -10.73 8.10 18.66
C THR A 345 -9.22 8.07 18.56
N LEU A 346 -8.66 8.60 17.47
CA LEU A 346 -7.22 8.77 17.27
C LEU A 346 -6.89 10.24 17.06
N ALA A 347 -5.97 10.78 17.87
CA ALA A 347 -5.36 12.07 17.57
C ALA A 347 -4.27 11.94 16.49
N ARG A 348 -3.85 13.07 15.91
CA ARG A 348 -2.80 13.12 14.89
C ARG A 348 -1.50 12.44 15.37
N GLY A 349 -1.03 11.44 14.63
CA GLY A 349 0.16 10.66 14.92
C GLY A 349 0.00 9.60 16.02
N GLU A 350 -1.21 9.41 16.58
CA GLU A 350 -1.50 8.21 17.39
C GLU A 350 -1.61 6.97 16.50
N VAL A 351 -1.14 5.85 17.03
CA VAL A 351 -1.20 4.54 16.36
C VAL A 351 -1.94 3.57 17.26
N ALA A 352 -3.06 3.03 16.80
CA ALA A 352 -3.71 1.88 17.41
C ALA A 352 -3.22 0.60 16.70
N GLN A 353 -2.59 -0.31 17.44
CA GLN A 353 -2.30 -1.68 16.98
C GLN A 353 -3.32 -2.61 17.60
N ILE A 354 -4.32 -2.97 16.81
CA ILE A 354 -5.43 -3.87 17.16
C ILE A 354 -4.94 -5.30 16.92
N ALA A 355 -4.60 -6.00 18.01
CA ALA A 355 -4.10 -7.35 17.95
C ALA A 355 -5.24 -8.37 17.99
N ALA A 356 -5.06 -9.48 17.27
CA ALA A 356 -5.86 -10.68 17.50
C ALA A 356 -5.81 -11.07 18.98
N ALA A 357 -6.90 -11.60 19.53
CA ALA A 357 -6.91 -12.09 20.91
C ALA A 357 -5.90 -13.22 21.09
N VAL A 358 -5.39 -13.38 22.33
CA VAL A 358 -4.50 -14.49 22.66
C VAL A 358 -5.25 -15.81 22.50
N PRO A 359 -4.87 -16.70 21.58
CA PRO A 359 -5.54 -17.98 21.45
C PRO A 359 -5.22 -18.86 22.67
N PRO A 360 -6.10 -19.83 23.01
CA PRO A 360 -5.75 -20.86 24.00
C PRO A 360 -4.48 -21.63 23.60
N VAL A 361 -3.99 -22.51 24.49
CA VAL A 361 -2.85 -23.41 24.18
C VAL A 361 -3.21 -24.30 22.98
N CYS A 362 -2.23 -24.59 22.12
CA CYS A 362 -2.41 -25.54 21.02
C CYS A 362 -2.51 -26.97 21.58
N ALA A 363 -3.56 -27.70 21.20
CA ALA A 363 -3.82 -29.06 21.69
C ALA A 363 -4.57 -29.88 20.62
N PRO A 364 -4.53 -31.24 20.68
CA PRO A 364 -5.07 -32.12 19.63
C PRO A 364 -6.57 -31.96 19.30
N ASP A 365 -7.35 -31.42 20.24
CA ASP A 365 -8.79 -31.18 20.08
C ASP A 365 -9.10 -29.86 19.36
N ARG A 366 -8.07 -29.08 19.03
CA ARG A 366 -8.23 -27.76 18.40
C ARG A 366 -8.32 -27.83 16.88
N PRO A 367 -9.15 -26.97 16.26
CA PRO A 367 -9.12 -26.78 14.82
C PRO A 367 -7.72 -26.40 14.33
N GLY A 368 -7.31 -26.95 13.18
CA GLY A 368 -6.00 -26.66 12.60
C GLY A 368 -4.81 -27.26 13.35
N PHE A 369 -5.03 -28.13 14.35
CA PHE A 369 -3.95 -28.86 15.00
C PHE A 369 -3.21 -29.76 13.99
N ARG A 370 -1.88 -29.67 14.00
CA ARG A 370 -0.99 -30.56 13.27
C ARG A 370 0.22 -30.93 14.13
N ASP A 371 0.47 -32.21 14.21
CA ASP A 371 1.69 -32.79 14.77
C ASP A 371 2.79 -32.78 13.69
N ALA A 372 3.91 -32.12 13.96
CA ALA A 372 5.01 -32.01 13.02
C ALA A 372 5.97 -33.21 13.04
N GLU A 373 6.03 -33.94 14.16
CA GLU A 373 6.94 -35.09 14.36
C GLU A 373 6.19 -36.24 15.04
N PRO A 374 5.21 -36.87 14.37
CA PRO A 374 4.31 -37.86 14.98
C PRO A 374 5.01 -39.15 15.44
N ASP A 375 6.26 -39.37 15.01
CA ASP A 375 7.07 -40.54 15.32
C ASP A 375 8.10 -40.30 16.43
N GLU A 376 8.27 -39.06 16.91
CA GLU A 376 9.21 -38.70 17.97
C GLU A 376 8.50 -38.57 19.33
N PRO A 377 9.16 -38.91 20.46
CA PRO A 377 8.56 -38.85 21.79
C PRO A 377 8.36 -37.42 22.31
N ARG A 378 8.89 -36.40 21.62
CA ARG A 378 8.68 -34.98 21.90
C ARG A 378 8.00 -34.36 20.70
N VAL A 379 6.78 -33.90 20.89
CA VAL A 379 5.93 -33.39 19.82
C VAL A 379 6.04 -31.86 19.76
N THR A 380 6.44 -31.32 18.62
CA THR A 380 6.14 -29.94 18.24
C THR A 380 4.81 -29.96 17.48
N ALA A 381 3.81 -29.28 18.02
CA ALA A 381 2.49 -29.15 17.41
C ALA A 381 2.18 -27.72 17.02
N TYR A 382 1.46 -27.55 15.92
CA TYR A 382 1.01 -26.27 15.38
C TYR A 382 -0.51 -26.20 15.36
N CYS A 383 -1.09 -25.06 15.73
CA CYS A 383 -2.51 -24.79 15.56
C CYS A 383 -2.69 -23.56 14.67
N ARG A 384 -3.51 -23.71 13.64
CA ARG A 384 -3.96 -22.62 12.77
C ARG A 384 -5.17 -21.93 13.39
N GLU A 385 -5.03 -20.70 13.85
CA GLU A 385 -6.00 -20.03 14.71
C GLU A 385 -7.01 -19.19 13.92
N GLU A 386 -7.76 -19.83 13.02
CA GLU A 386 -8.71 -19.21 12.08
C GLU A 386 -9.74 -18.25 12.74
N GLN A 387 -10.16 -18.54 13.97
CA GLN A 387 -11.11 -17.70 14.71
C GLN A 387 -10.53 -16.30 15.05
N PHE A 388 -9.21 -16.16 15.01
CA PHE A 388 -8.47 -14.98 15.42
C PHE A 388 -7.93 -14.18 14.21
N ASP A 389 -8.16 -14.64 12.98
CA ASP A 389 -7.75 -13.91 11.76
C ASP A 389 -8.56 -12.62 11.61
N LEU A 390 -7.85 -11.48 11.56
CA LEU A 390 -8.47 -10.16 11.43
C LEU A 390 -8.75 -9.76 9.97
N THR A 391 -8.38 -10.61 9.00
CA THR A 391 -8.67 -10.38 7.59
C THR A 391 -10.18 -10.31 7.34
N GLY A 392 -10.61 -9.26 6.66
CA GLY A 392 -12.03 -8.95 6.46
C GLY A 392 -12.60 -7.93 7.43
N SER A 393 -11.86 -7.54 8.49
CA SER A 393 -12.36 -6.54 9.45
C SER A 393 -12.58 -5.21 8.75
N ARG A 394 -13.75 -4.59 8.91
CA ARG A 394 -14.13 -3.37 8.19
C ARG A 394 -13.84 -2.14 9.06
N VAL A 395 -12.94 -1.28 8.58
CA VAL A 395 -12.53 -0.05 9.25
C VAL A 395 -13.24 1.12 8.60
N HIS A 396 -14.11 1.78 9.36
CA HIS A 396 -14.76 3.03 8.98
C HIS A 396 -14.30 4.18 9.88
N SER A 397 -14.06 5.35 9.31
CA SER A 397 -13.70 6.55 10.07
C SER A 397 -14.37 7.81 9.53
N ASP A 398 -14.53 8.83 10.38
CA ASP A 398 -15.12 10.10 9.96
C ASP A 398 -14.16 11.01 9.18
N ARG A 399 -12.85 10.71 9.24
CA ARG A 399 -11.76 11.38 8.52
C ARG A 399 -10.73 10.36 8.03
N PRO A 400 -9.88 10.71 7.05
CA PRO A 400 -8.86 9.78 6.56
C PRO A 400 -7.98 9.19 7.66
N VAL A 401 -7.64 7.92 7.51
CA VAL A 401 -6.68 7.17 8.35
C VAL A 401 -5.72 6.40 7.46
N ALA A 402 -4.50 6.15 7.94
CA ALA A 402 -3.65 5.12 7.34
C ALA A 402 -3.90 3.79 8.04
N VAL A 403 -4.04 2.72 7.27
CA VAL A 403 -4.26 1.36 7.78
C VAL A 403 -3.19 0.43 7.26
N PHE A 404 -2.63 -0.41 8.14
CA PHE A 404 -1.71 -1.48 7.79
C PHE A 404 -2.27 -2.80 8.28
N GLY A 405 -1.99 -3.84 7.51
CA GLY A 405 -2.09 -5.21 7.98
C GLY A 405 -0.70 -5.76 8.27
N GLY A 406 -0.56 -6.50 9.37
CA GLY A 406 0.71 -7.10 9.72
C GLY A 406 0.58 -8.33 10.59
N HIS A 407 1.70 -8.99 10.81
CA HIS A 407 1.84 -10.16 11.68
C HIS A 407 3.21 -10.11 12.33
N THR A 408 3.30 -10.37 13.64
CA THR A 408 4.60 -10.21 14.34
C THR A 408 5.66 -11.17 13.82
N CYS A 409 5.28 -12.42 13.60
CA CYS A 409 6.07 -13.47 12.96
C CYS A 409 5.10 -14.56 12.50
N THR A 410 5.09 -14.99 11.24
CA THR A 410 4.26 -16.11 10.80
C THR A 410 5.04 -17.12 9.98
N ASN A 411 4.71 -18.41 10.14
CA ASN A 411 5.08 -19.47 9.22
C ASN A 411 4.10 -19.46 8.03
N ILE A 412 4.59 -19.68 6.82
CA ILE A 412 3.74 -19.90 5.63
C ILE A 412 4.32 -21.07 4.83
N PRO A 413 3.65 -22.24 4.81
CA PRO A 413 2.44 -22.59 5.55
C PRO A 413 2.66 -22.60 7.07
N TYR A 414 1.58 -22.48 7.86
CA TYR A 414 1.62 -22.22 9.31
C TYR A 414 2.39 -23.26 10.16
N ASP A 415 2.58 -24.45 9.60
CA ASP A 415 3.16 -25.63 10.23
C ASP A 415 4.57 -25.97 9.73
N ILE A 416 5.22 -25.04 9.02
CA ILE A 416 6.59 -25.18 8.55
C ILE A 416 7.39 -23.94 8.93
N VAL A 417 8.41 -24.14 9.77
CA VAL A 417 9.38 -23.11 10.19
C VAL A 417 10.28 -22.68 9.02
N ALA A 418 10.88 -21.49 9.00
CA ALA A 418 10.86 -20.45 10.04
C ALA A 418 9.80 -19.37 9.76
N CYS A 419 9.49 -18.59 10.79
CA CYS A 419 8.54 -17.50 10.68
C CYS A 419 9.24 -16.18 10.33
N ASP A 420 8.51 -15.28 9.69
CA ASP A 420 8.97 -13.90 9.42
C ASP A 420 7.82 -12.90 9.70
N HIS A 421 8.18 -11.64 9.94
CA HIS A 421 7.29 -10.50 10.09
C HIS A 421 6.60 -10.19 8.77
N LEU A 422 5.36 -9.71 8.85
CA LEU A 422 4.62 -9.22 7.68
C LEU A 422 4.20 -7.77 7.91
N GLU A 423 4.32 -6.92 6.90
CA GLU A 423 3.67 -5.61 6.88
C GLU A 423 3.28 -5.15 5.48
N THR A 424 2.06 -4.63 5.33
CA THR A 424 1.65 -3.93 4.12
C THR A 424 0.68 -2.79 4.42
N GLN A 425 0.88 -1.62 3.82
CA GLN A 425 -0.11 -0.55 3.91
C GLN A 425 -1.31 -0.87 3.01
N LEU A 426 -2.51 -0.80 3.57
CA LEU A 426 -3.76 -1.12 2.88
C LEU A 426 -4.31 0.13 2.21
N ALA A 427 -4.56 0.02 0.90
CA ALA A 427 -5.24 1.07 0.15
C ALA A 427 -6.73 1.12 0.51
N PRO A 428 -7.36 2.31 0.51
CA PRO A 428 -8.77 2.43 0.84
C PRO A 428 -9.65 1.79 -0.24
N VAL A 429 -10.84 1.31 0.15
CA VAL A 429 -11.72 0.46 -0.67
C VAL A 429 -12.05 1.10 -2.02
N GLU A 430 -12.23 2.42 -2.08
CA GLU A 430 -12.56 3.13 -3.32
C GLU A 430 -11.46 3.08 -4.40
N THR A 431 -10.26 2.61 -4.05
CA THR A 431 -9.12 2.45 -4.98
C THR A 431 -8.89 1.01 -5.44
N TRP A 432 -9.68 0.06 -4.93
CA TRP A 432 -9.56 -1.36 -5.26
C TRP A 432 -10.00 -1.65 -6.70
N GLY A 433 -9.31 -2.57 -7.36
CA GLY A 433 -9.55 -2.90 -8.76
C GLY A 433 -10.14 -4.29 -8.95
N LYS A 434 -10.36 -4.65 -10.21
CA LYS A 434 -11.02 -5.90 -10.60
C LYS A 434 -10.12 -6.86 -11.37
N ARG A 435 -8.99 -6.39 -11.90
CA ARG A 435 -8.06 -7.20 -12.70
C ARG A 435 -6.66 -7.19 -12.11
N PHE A 436 -6.07 -8.37 -11.98
CA PHE A 436 -4.71 -8.54 -11.52
C PHE A 436 -4.00 -9.60 -12.34
N SER A 437 -2.68 -9.52 -12.38
CA SER A 437 -1.82 -10.55 -12.95
C SER A 437 -0.61 -10.75 -12.04
N THR A 438 -0.26 -11.99 -11.78
CA THR A 438 0.90 -12.31 -10.94
C THR A 438 1.51 -13.67 -11.28
N MET A 439 2.67 -13.95 -10.70
CA MET A 439 3.31 -15.26 -10.65
C MET A 439 4.01 -15.42 -9.29
N PRO A 440 4.38 -16.65 -8.87
CA PRO A 440 5.05 -16.85 -7.59
C PRO A 440 6.33 -16.01 -7.51
N MET A 441 6.45 -15.18 -6.47
CA MET A 441 7.67 -14.43 -6.16
C MET A 441 8.64 -15.41 -5.50
N ARG A 442 9.68 -15.77 -6.24
CA ARG A 442 10.66 -16.80 -5.86
C ARG A 442 11.97 -16.58 -6.61
N ASP A 443 12.99 -17.36 -6.26
CA ASP A 443 14.15 -17.51 -7.12
C ASP A 443 13.73 -18.17 -8.45
N PRO A 444 14.08 -17.61 -9.63
CA PRO A 444 13.60 -18.10 -10.92
C PRO A 444 13.79 -19.60 -11.17
N ASP A 445 14.88 -20.17 -10.66
CA ASP A 445 15.25 -21.59 -10.84
C ASP A 445 14.54 -22.55 -9.88
N THR A 446 13.71 -22.03 -8.96
CA THR A 446 12.97 -22.85 -7.98
C THR A 446 11.55 -23.11 -8.44
N ALA A 447 10.98 -24.26 -8.04
CA ALA A 447 9.60 -24.65 -8.37
C ALA A 447 8.69 -24.58 -7.13
N ILE A 448 8.56 -23.37 -6.57
CA ILE A 448 7.84 -23.12 -5.31
C ILE A 448 6.55 -22.36 -5.56
N ALA A 449 5.49 -22.73 -4.84
CA ALA A 449 4.22 -22.04 -4.86
C ALA A 449 4.24 -20.80 -3.94
N ASN A 450 3.35 -19.86 -4.21
CA ASN A 450 3.02 -18.78 -3.27
C ASN A 450 1.55 -18.95 -2.86
N LEU A 451 1.13 -18.14 -1.89
CA LEU A 451 -0.25 -18.07 -1.45
C LEU A 451 -0.86 -16.74 -1.88
N LEU A 452 -2.05 -16.77 -2.49
CA LEU A 452 -2.87 -15.59 -2.65
C LEU A 452 -3.91 -15.56 -1.54
N ARG A 453 -4.19 -14.37 -1.05
CA ARG A 453 -5.32 -14.09 -0.17
C ARG A 453 -6.15 -13.00 -0.83
N ILE A 454 -7.37 -13.36 -1.25
CA ILE A 454 -8.26 -12.48 -2.02
C ILE A 454 -9.45 -12.12 -1.14
N THR A 455 -9.63 -10.83 -0.86
CA THR A 455 -10.66 -10.30 0.04
C THR A 455 -11.65 -9.44 -0.73
N ALA A 456 -12.95 -9.68 -0.54
CA ALA A 456 -14.00 -8.92 -1.20
C ALA A 456 -14.48 -7.72 -0.36
N ALA A 457 -14.66 -6.56 -1.00
CA ALA A 457 -15.24 -5.39 -0.35
C ALA A 457 -16.78 -5.39 -0.35
N HIS A 458 -17.40 -6.18 -1.24
CA HIS A 458 -18.84 -6.15 -1.51
C HIS A 458 -19.44 -7.54 -1.60
N ASP A 459 -20.71 -7.65 -1.24
CA ASP A 459 -21.48 -8.89 -1.37
C ASP A 459 -21.65 -9.31 -2.84
N GLY A 460 -21.69 -10.62 -3.07
CA GLY A 460 -21.90 -11.18 -4.41
C GLY A 460 -20.70 -11.02 -5.34
N THR A 461 -19.51 -10.82 -4.77
CA THR A 461 -18.25 -10.76 -5.54
C THR A 461 -17.92 -12.16 -6.06
N THR A 462 -17.74 -12.30 -7.37
CA THR A 462 -17.25 -13.54 -7.99
C THR A 462 -15.85 -13.29 -8.49
N VAL A 463 -14.90 -14.13 -8.11
CA VAL A 463 -13.50 -14.08 -8.52
C VAL A 463 -13.20 -15.29 -9.41
N THR A 464 -12.52 -15.04 -10.52
CA THR A 464 -12.10 -16.03 -11.52
C THR A 464 -10.57 -16.02 -11.65
N LEU A 465 -9.97 -17.20 -11.67
CA LEU A 465 -8.53 -17.44 -11.71
C LEU A 465 -8.19 -18.23 -12.98
N ASP A 466 -7.30 -17.68 -13.81
CA ASP A 466 -6.90 -18.29 -15.08
C ASP A 466 -5.37 -18.27 -15.26
N PRO A 467 -4.71 -19.42 -15.48
CA PRO A 467 -5.26 -20.78 -15.45
C PRO A 467 -5.73 -21.19 -14.05
N PRO A 468 -6.75 -22.06 -13.93
CA PRO A 468 -7.33 -22.41 -12.63
C PRO A 468 -6.33 -23.17 -11.74
N PRO A 469 -6.09 -22.75 -10.48
CA PRO A 469 -5.27 -23.49 -9.53
C PRO A 469 -5.94 -24.82 -9.12
N ARG A 470 -5.23 -25.63 -8.32
CA ARG A 470 -5.72 -26.95 -7.90
C ARG A 470 -7.00 -26.89 -7.07
N SER A 471 -7.21 -25.80 -6.34
CA SER A 471 -8.40 -25.54 -5.52
C SER A 471 -9.65 -25.18 -6.35
N GLY A 472 -9.51 -24.87 -7.64
CA GLY A 472 -10.61 -24.45 -8.52
C GLY A 472 -10.36 -23.08 -9.15
N GLY A 473 -11.09 -22.76 -10.22
CA GLY A 473 -10.92 -21.53 -11.00
C GLY A 473 -11.88 -20.39 -10.68
N GLU A 474 -12.89 -20.61 -9.83
CA GLU A 474 -13.92 -19.63 -9.53
C GLU A 474 -14.36 -19.75 -8.07
N VAL A 475 -14.62 -18.61 -7.44
CA VAL A 475 -15.04 -18.50 -6.03
C VAL A 475 -15.99 -17.31 -5.87
N ALA A 476 -17.05 -17.50 -5.10
CA ALA A 476 -17.95 -16.43 -4.69
C ALA A 476 -17.63 -16.00 -3.26
N LEU A 477 -17.62 -14.69 -3.00
CA LEU A 477 -17.29 -14.07 -1.73
C LEU A 477 -18.34 -13.01 -1.37
N ALA A 478 -18.77 -13.01 -0.12
CA ALA A 478 -19.51 -11.91 0.49
C ALA A 478 -18.55 -10.79 0.95
N ALA A 479 -19.10 -9.63 1.35
CA ALA A 479 -18.29 -8.54 1.88
C ALA A 479 -17.49 -8.98 3.12
N GLY A 480 -16.19 -8.68 3.14
CA GLY A 480 -15.28 -9.09 4.21
C GLY A 480 -14.84 -10.57 4.14
N GLU A 481 -15.47 -11.41 3.32
CA GLU A 481 -14.98 -12.77 3.11
C GLU A 481 -13.69 -12.76 2.28
N HIS A 482 -12.84 -13.73 2.58
CA HIS A 482 -11.59 -13.95 1.87
C HIS A 482 -11.38 -15.43 1.57
N VAL A 483 -10.55 -15.69 0.56
CA VAL A 483 -10.11 -17.05 0.21
C VAL A 483 -8.60 -17.10 0.09
N GLU A 484 -8.02 -18.23 0.46
CA GLU A 484 -6.63 -18.56 0.22
C GLU A 484 -6.46 -19.50 -0.97
N ILE A 485 -5.54 -19.16 -1.86
CA ILE A 485 -5.29 -19.90 -3.09
C ILE A 485 -3.79 -20.15 -3.23
N GLU A 486 -3.38 -21.41 -3.12
CA GLU A 486 -2.03 -21.81 -3.48
C GLU A 486 -1.86 -21.82 -5.01
N PHE A 487 -0.77 -21.23 -5.51
CA PHE A 487 -0.48 -21.17 -6.93
C PHE A 487 1.00 -21.28 -7.25
N ASP A 488 1.33 -21.94 -8.36
CA ASP A 488 2.69 -22.36 -8.72
C ASP A 488 3.18 -21.82 -10.08
N ARG A 489 2.38 -20.99 -10.73
CA ARG A 489 2.60 -20.45 -12.09
C ARG A 489 1.95 -19.09 -12.30
N ALA A 490 2.30 -18.41 -13.39
CA ALA A 490 1.65 -17.14 -13.75
C ALA A 490 0.13 -17.32 -13.93
N MET A 491 -0.64 -16.34 -13.44
CA MET A 491 -2.11 -16.30 -13.53
C MET A 491 -2.65 -14.88 -13.67
N THR A 492 -3.85 -14.80 -14.22
CA THR A 492 -4.75 -13.64 -14.19
C THR A 492 -5.85 -13.88 -13.16
N ILE A 493 -6.20 -12.84 -12.42
CA ILE A 493 -7.28 -12.81 -11.45
C ILE A 493 -8.27 -11.75 -11.93
N THR A 494 -9.51 -12.12 -12.17
CA THR A 494 -10.59 -11.19 -12.56
C THR A 494 -11.73 -11.31 -11.58
N SER A 495 -12.38 -10.20 -11.25
CA SER A 495 -13.50 -10.18 -10.31
C SER A 495 -14.67 -9.35 -10.84
N SER A 496 -15.89 -9.69 -10.42
CA SER A 496 -17.10 -8.95 -10.79
C SER A 496 -17.21 -7.58 -10.10
N LEU A 497 -16.67 -7.48 -8.88
CA LEU A 497 -16.66 -6.29 -8.02
C LEU A 497 -15.24 -6.10 -7.43
N PRO A 498 -14.86 -4.88 -7.00
CA PRO A 498 -13.52 -4.62 -6.48
C PRO A 498 -13.08 -5.55 -5.34
N VAL A 499 -11.85 -6.05 -5.44
CA VAL A 499 -11.20 -6.90 -4.43
C VAL A 499 -9.81 -6.37 -4.09
N GLN A 500 -9.29 -6.77 -2.94
CA GLN A 500 -7.86 -6.68 -2.63
C GLN A 500 -7.24 -8.06 -2.74
N VAL A 501 -6.09 -8.14 -3.39
CA VAL A 501 -5.33 -9.38 -3.50
C VAL A 501 -3.99 -9.19 -2.80
N ALA A 502 -3.76 -9.90 -1.71
CA ALA A 502 -2.44 -10.04 -1.11
C ALA A 502 -1.76 -11.30 -1.65
N GLN A 503 -0.47 -11.20 -1.91
CA GLN A 503 0.39 -12.34 -2.20
C GLN A 503 1.36 -12.53 -1.04
N LEU A 504 1.40 -13.76 -0.53
CA LEU A 504 2.29 -14.17 0.54
C LEU A 504 3.35 -15.14 0.02
N LEU A 505 4.60 -14.87 0.41
CA LEU A 505 5.75 -15.73 0.18
C LEU A 505 5.77 -16.85 1.23
N VAL A 506 6.49 -17.94 0.93
CA VAL A 506 6.57 -19.12 1.78
C VAL A 506 7.94 -19.24 2.46
N GLY A 507 7.99 -20.02 3.53
CA GLY A 507 9.20 -20.29 4.33
C GLY A 507 10.30 -21.03 3.57
N GLN A 508 11.55 -20.80 3.97
CA GLN A 508 12.73 -21.43 3.37
C GLN A 508 12.73 -22.96 3.47
N ASN A 509 12.20 -23.52 4.57
CA ASN A 509 12.19 -24.97 4.82
C ASN A 509 10.95 -25.67 4.24
N ILE A 510 10.25 -25.04 3.29
CA ILE A 510 9.17 -25.68 2.53
C ILE A 510 9.67 -26.86 1.68
N THR A 511 11.00 -26.98 1.49
CA THR A 511 11.67 -28.11 0.81
C THR A 511 12.72 -28.76 1.70
N ASP A 512 13.06 -30.01 1.39
CA ASP A 512 14.22 -30.73 1.93
C ASP A 512 15.15 -31.19 0.78
N PRO A 513 16.40 -30.67 0.68
CA PRO A 513 17.00 -29.66 1.55
C PRO A 513 16.28 -28.29 1.45
N PRO A 514 16.45 -27.41 2.46
CA PRO A 514 15.89 -26.05 2.43
C PRO A 514 16.31 -25.26 1.20
N LEU A 515 15.48 -24.29 0.82
CA LEU A 515 15.81 -23.30 -0.21
C LEU A 515 17.06 -22.51 0.19
N GLU A 516 17.74 -21.91 -0.80
CA GLU A 516 18.95 -21.13 -0.51
C GLU A 516 18.66 -19.87 0.32
N ARG A 517 17.45 -19.32 0.16
CA ARG A 517 16.93 -18.06 0.72
C ARG A 517 15.40 -17.96 0.60
N GLY A 518 14.85 -16.97 1.26
CA GLY A 518 13.42 -16.68 1.37
C GLY A 518 12.92 -16.98 2.78
N ASP A 519 11.79 -16.38 3.11
CA ASP A 519 10.89 -16.71 4.20
C ASP A 519 9.56 -15.97 3.98
N PRO A 520 8.57 -16.09 4.87
CA PRO A 520 7.30 -15.41 4.70
C PRO A 520 7.45 -13.90 4.48
N GLY A 521 6.57 -13.32 3.69
CA GLY A 521 6.57 -11.90 3.35
C GLY A 521 5.26 -11.57 2.63
N MET A 522 4.77 -10.35 2.72
CA MET A 522 3.43 -10.00 2.22
C MET A 522 3.46 -8.72 1.39
N THR A 523 2.76 -8.75 0.26
CA THR A 523 2.50 -7.53 -0.52
C THR A 523 1.09 -7.53 -1.08
N THR A 524 0.51 -6.35 -1.27
CA THR A 524 -0.72 -6.20 -2.04
C THR A 524 -0.40 -6.11 -3.53
N LEU A 525 -1.09 -6.88 -4.35
CA LEU A 525 -0.95 -6.77 -5.80
C LEU A 525 -1.56 -5.44 -6.28
N VAL A 526 -0.89 -4.82 -7.24
CA VAL A 526 -1.42 -3.63 -7.91
C VAL A 526 -2.47 -4.09 -8.93
N PRO A 527 -3.72 -3.60 -8.86
CA PRO A 527 -4.70 -3.85 -9.92
C PRO A 527 -4.28 -3.15 -11.21
N GLU A 528 -4.60 -3.74 -12.36
CA GLU A 528 -4.22 -3.23 -13.68
C GLU A 528 -4.72 -1.80 -13.92
N GLU A 529 -5.85 -1.43 -13.34
CA GLU A 529 -6.44 -0.09 -13.37
C GLU A 529 -5.55 0.99 -12.73
N GLN A 530 -4.59 0.60 -11.88
CA GLN A 530 -3.69 1.49 -11.15
C GLN A 530 -2.24 1.45 -11.66
N TYR A 531 -1.97 0.74 -12.77
CA TYR A 531 -0.64 0.65 -13.37
C TYR A 531 -0.10 1.99 -13.86
N ARG A 532 1.22 2.14 -13.79
CA ARG A 532 1.93 3.39 -14.12
C ARG A 532 2.93 3.16 -15.25
N ARG A 533 3.48 4.24 -15.78
CA ARG A 533 4.52 4.22 -16.82
C ARG A 533 5.91 4.62 -16.33
N ASP A 534 6.00 5.18 -15.13
CA ASP A 534 7.25 5.67 -14.55
C ASP A 534 7.29 5.31 -13.06
N TYR A 535 8.39 4.70 -12.65
CA TYR A 535 8.63 4.20 -11.31
C TYR A 535 10.02 4.63 -10.85
N VAL A 536 10.12 5.08 -9.61
CA VAL A 536 11.39 5.23 -8.89
C VAL A 536 11.27 4.48 -7.58
N PHE A 537 12.15 3.51 -7.37
CA PHE A 537 12.10 2.59 -6.23
C PHE A 537 13.52 2.21 -5.79
N ALA A 538 13.63 1.55 -4.64
CA ALA A 538 14.90 1.19 -4.03
C ALA A 538 14.95 -0.28 -3.59
N MET A 539 16.10 -0.90 -3.80
CA MET A 539 16.39 -2.27 -3.41
C MET A 539 17.41 -2.24 -2.26
N PRO A 540 17.14 -2.85 -1.09
CA PRO A 540 18.01 -2.69 0.07
C PRO A 540 19.40 -3.27 -0.13
N SER A 541 20.40 -2.55 0.39
CA SER A 541 21.83 -2.84 0.17
C SER A 541 22.32 -4.19 0.71
N SER A 542 21.55 -4.82 1.61
CA SER A 542 21.88 -6.12 2.19
C SER A 542 21.43 -7.31 1.34
N TYR A 543 20.48 -7.14 0.41
CA TYR A 543 19.96 -8.21 -0.47
C TYR A 543 20.85 -8.42 -1.69
N THR A 544 22.06 -8.89 -1.42
CA THR A 544 23.10 -9.13 -2.43
C THR A 544 23.58 -10.58 -2.40
N PRO A 545 24.06 -11.12 -3.53
CA PRO A 545 24.59 -12.48 -3.57
C PRO A 545 25.70 -12.73 -2.54
N LEU A 546 26.50 -11.70 -2.21
CA LEU A 546 27.54 -11.78 -1.18
C LEU A 546 27.00 -12.04 0.23
N ALA A 547 25.79 -11.57 0.52
CA ALA A 547 25.12 -11.76 1.80
C ALA A 547 24.17 -12.96 1.81
N ARG A 548 24.10 -13.74 0.71
CA ARG A 548 23.11 -14.79 0.45
C ARG A 548 21.69 -14.25 0.23
N GLY A 549 21.57 -13.09 -0.41
CA GLY A 549 20.28 -12.52 -0.81
C GLY A 549 20.24 -12.06 -2.27
N GLN A 550 19.06 -11.69 -2.74
CA GLN A 550 18.87 -11.09 -4.06
C GLN A 550 17.55 -10.34 -4.08
N SER A 551 17.55 -9.16 -4.71
CA SER A 551 16.32 -8.43 -5.01
C SER A 551 15.86 -8.71 -6.44
N TYR A 552 14.55 -8.65 -6.64
CA TYR A 552 13.86 -8.98 -7.87
C TYR A 552 12.73 -7.98 -8.14
N LEU A 553 12.38 -7.85 -9.42
CA LEU A 553 11.14 -7.25 -9.86
C LEU A 553 10.22 -8.32 -10.39
N LEU A 554 8.96 -8.30 -9.96
CA LEU A 554 7.86 -8.89 -10.70
C LEU A 554 7.25 -7.80 -11.58
N VAL A 555 7.37 -7.96 -12.90
CA VAL A 555 6.89 -7.00 -13.89
C VAL A 555 5.71 -7.59 -14.65
N SER A 556 4.62 -6.84 -14.79
CA SER A 556 3.48 -7.19 -15.67
C SER A 556 3.33 -6.14 -16.76
N ARG A 557 3.32 -6.54 -18.03
CA ARG A 557 3.20 -5.63 -19.18
C ARG A 557 2.17 -6.10 -20.20
N GLU A 558 1.75 -5.19 -21.07
CA GLU A 558 1.09 -5.58 -22.31
C GLU A 558 2.09 -6.35 -23.20
N PRO A 559 1.66 -7.39 -23.92
CA PRO A 559 2.56 -8.20 -24.75
C PRO A 559 3.39 -7.35 -25.71
N GLY A 560 4.71 -7.46 -25.59
CA GLY A 560 5.67 -6.72 -26.42
C GLY A 560 5.88 -5.24 -26.06
N ALA A 561 5.26 -4.72 -24.99
CA ALA A 561 5.51 -3.34 -24.55
C ALA A 561 6.97 -3.13 -24.14
N GLU A 562 7.59 -2.07 -24.66
CA GLU A 562 8.97 -1.72 -24.35
C GLU A 562 9.07 -1.15 -22.92
N ILE A 563 10.07 -1.65 -22.19
CA ILE A 563 10.40 -1.23 -20.83
C ILE A 563 11.89 -0.94 -20.78
N THR A 564 12.27 0.13 -20.10
CA THR A 564 13.66 0.43 -19.78
C THR A 564 13.85 0.49 -18.27
N LEU A 565 14.90 -0.17 -17.77
CA LEU A 565 15.39 -0.11 -16.40
C LEU A 565 16.75 0.62 -16.41
N ASP A 566 16.86 1.72 -15.67
CA ASP A 566 18.06 2.55 -15.57
C ASP A 566 18.60 3.01 -16.94
N GLY A 567 17.67 3.36 -17.84
CA GLY A 567 17.97 3.83 -19.19
C GLY A 567 18.40 2.74 -20.18
N ARG A 568 18.32 1.46 -19.79
CA ARG A 568 18.61 0.30 -20.66
C ARG A 568 17.34 -0.49 -20.90
N THR A 569 17.15 -1.02 -22.11
CA THR A 569 16.05 -1.94 -22.39
C THR A 569 16.07 -3.11 -21.42
N LEU A 570 14.91 -3.40 -20.83
CA LEU A 570 14.74 -4.53 -19.92
C LEU A 570 14.59 -5.82 -20.72
N GLU A 571 15.66 -6.61 -20.76
CA GLU A 571 15.65 -7.95 -21.34
C GLU A 571 15.27 -8.96 -20.26
N ALA A 572 14.25 -9.78 -20.52
CA ALA A 572 13.75 -10.79 -19.60
C ALA A 572 13.05 -11.92 -20.34
N GLU A 573 12.90 -13.07 -19.67
CA GLU A 573 12.06 -14.16 -20.15
C GLU A 573 10.60 -13.89 -19.76
N TRP A 574 9.79 -13.56 -20.77
CA TRP A 574 8.40 -13.19 -20.58
C TRP A 574 7.47 -14.42 -20.64
N THR A 575 6.69 -14.61 -19.58
CA THR A 575 5.62 -15.60 -19.52
C THR A 575 4.30 -14.94 -19.86
N ARG A 576 3.63 -15.39 -20.92
CA ARG A 576 2.32 -14.88 -21.29
C ARG A 576 1.23 -15.50 -20.43
N VAL A 577 0.32 -14.67 -19.91
CA VAL A 577 -0.90 -15.10 -19.23
C VAL A 577 -2.04 -14.16 -19.60
N GLY A 578 -3.14 -14.73 -20.12
CA GLY A 578 -4.23 -13.94 -20.68
C GLY A 578 -3.73 -12.90 -21.71
N ASP A 579 -4.04 -11.64 -21.43
CA ASP A 579 -3.65 -10.45 -22.19
C ASP A 579 -2.40 -9.74 -21.65
N ARG A 580 -1.63 -10.37 -20.75
CA ARG A 580 -0.42 -9.84 -20.12
C ARG A 580 0.81 -10.71 -20.41
N GLU A 581 1.98 -10.12 -20.23
CA GLU A 581 3.27 -10.80 -20.12
C GLU A 581 3.90 -10.46 -18.77
N LEU A 582 4.40 -11.49 -18.05
CA LEU A 582 5.06 -11.33 -16.77
C LEU A 582 6.49 -11.82 -16.80
N ALA A 583 7.35 -11.18 -16.01
CA ALA A 583 8.72 -11.62 -15.82
C ALA A 583 9.17 -11.36 -14.37
N ILE A 584 10.04 -12.25 -13.89
CA ILE A 584 10.86 -12.03 -12.71
C ILE A 584 12.24 -11.59 -13.17
N VAL A 585 12.71 -10.44 -12.71
CA VAL A 585 13.98 -9.85 -13.13
C VAL A 585 14.86 -9.64 -11.91
N PRO A 586 16.07 -10.23 -11.83
CA PRO A 586 17.02 -9.90 -10.76
C PRO A 586 17.51 -8.47 -10.92
N VAL A 587 17.47 -7.71 -9.82
CA VAL A 587 17.90 -6.30 -9.78
C VAL A 587 18.93 -6.13 -8.65
N PRO A 588 20.06 -5.46 -8.90
CA PRO A 588 21.04 -5.21 -7.85
C PRO A 588 20.45 -4.30 -6.76
N ALA A 589 21.14 -4.21 -5.63
CA ALA A 589 20.76 -3.22 -4.63
C ALA A 589 21.00 -1.79 -5.13
N GLY A 590 20.25 -0.84 -4.57
CA GLY A 590 20.34 0.58 -4.88
C GLY A 590 19.07 1.14 -5.47
N ASN A 591 19.21 2.26 -6.17
CA ASN A 591 18.09 3.05 -6.65
C ASN A 591 17.87 2.79 -8.13
N HIS A 592 16.61 2.62 -8.49
CA HIS A 592 16.25 2.23 -9.84
C HIS A 592 15.14 3.11 -10.38
N ARG A 593 15.20 3.33 -11.69
CA ARG A 593 14.11 3.95 -12.45
C ARG A 593 13.66 3.03 -13.55
N LEU A 594 12.36 2.73 -13.57
CA LEU A 594 11.72 1.99 -14.66
C LEU A 594 10.77 2.91 -15.41
N THR A 595 10.90 2.94 -16.73
CA THR A 595 9.97 3.62 -17.64
C THR A 595 9.44 2.65 -18.69
N ALA A 596 8.17 2.80 -19.06
CA ALA A 596 7.48 1.92 -20.00
C ALA A 596 6.66 2.68 -21.04
N ALA A 597 6.55 2.10 -22.24
CA ALA A 597 5.76 2.67 -23.34
C ALA A 597 4.25 2.64 -23.06
N SER A 598 3.77 1.64 -22.31
CA SER A 598 2.39 1.52 -21.81
C SER A 598 2.39 1.20 -20.31
N PRO A 599 1.24 1.33 -19.60
CA PRO A 599 1.18 1.07 -18.16
C PRO A 599 1.58 -0.37 -17.80
N VAL A 600 2.45 -0.50 -16.80
CA VAL A 600 2.97 -1.78 -16.29
C VAL A 600 2.68 -1.91 -14.80
N GLY A 601 2.56 -3.14 -14.33
CA GLY A 601 2.54 -3.46 -12.90
C GLY A 601 3.95 -3.78 -12.43
N LEU A 602 4.29 -3.33 -11.22
CA LEU A 602 5.63 -3.51 -10.68
C LEU A 602 5.59 -3.77 -9.18
N ILE A 603 6.08 -4.95 -8.78
CA ILE A 603 6.34 -5.32 -7.38
C ILE A 603 7.85 -5.50 -7.23
N ALA A 604 8.42 -4.86 -6.20
CA ALA A 604 9.79 -5.09 -5.77
C ALA A 604 9.78 -6.08 -4.61
N TYR A 605 10.60 -7.12 -4.69
CA TYR A 605 10.75 -8.08 -3.60
C TYR A 605 12.19 -8.52 -3.46
N GLY A 606 12.57 -9.03 -2.30
CA GLY A 606 13.88 -9.61 -2.08
C GLY A 606 13.80 -10.83 -1.20
N LEU A 607 14.71 -11.77 -1.46
CA LEU A 607 14.88 -13.00 -0.71
C LEU A 607 16.27 -12.97 -0.06
N GLY A 608 16.32 -13.24 1.24
CA GLY A 608 17.55 -13.35 2.02
C GLY A 608 17.57 -14.66 2.80
N LEU A 609 18.68 -14.96 3.47
CA LEU A 609 18.75 -16.14 4.34
C LEU A 609 17.70 -16.01 5.46
N TYR A 610 16.69 -16.88 5.47
CA TYR A 610 15.57 -16.86 6.41
C TYR A 610 14.95 -15.46 6.57
N THR A 611 14.71 -14.79 5.44
CA THR A 611 13.92 -13.55 5.42
C THR A 611 13.48 -13.14 4.01
N SER A 612 12.41 -12.36 3.90
CA SER A 612 11.99 -11.72 2.65
C SER A 612 11.53 -10.27 2.85
N TYR A 613 11.36 -9.51 1.78
CA TYR A 613 10.49 -8.33 1.77
C TYR A 613 9.72 -8.27 0.45
N ALA A 614 8.55 -7.64 0.43
CA ALA A 614 7.87 -7.33 -0.82
C ALA A 614 7.01 -6.07 -0.72
N TYR A 615 7.03 -5.21 -1.74
CA TYR A 615 6.17 -4.01 -1.78
C TYR A 615 5.83 -3.59 -3.21
N PRO A 616 4.68 -2.92 -3.43
CA PRO A 616 4.39 -2.30 -4.73
C PRO A 616 5.37 -1.18 -5.04
N ALA A 617 6.02 -1.19 -6.21
CA ALA A 617 6.93 -0.10 -6.55
C ALA A 617 6.19 1.24 -6.85
N GLY A 618 4.87 1.19 -7.05
CA GLY A 618 4.02 2.37 -7.23
C GLY A 618 2.65 2.04 -7.86
N LEU A 619 1.69 2.93 -7.67
CA LEU A 619 0.31 2.84 -8.20
C LEU A 619 -0.40 4.21 -8.16
N ASP A 620 -1.38 4.43 -9.04
CA ASP A 620 -2.02 5.76 -9.22
C ASP A 620 -3.18 6.05 -8.24
N LEU A 621 -3.63 5.12 -7.38
CA LEU A 621 -4.63 5.32 -6.31
C LEU A 621 -5.88 6.15 -6.72
N ARG A 622 -6.29 6.02 -7.98
CA ARG A 622 -7.48 6.68 -8.51
C ARG A 622 -8.71 5.99 -7.93
N VAL A 623 -9.80 6.74 -7.76
CA VAL A 623 -11.09 6.14 -7.41
C VAL A 623 -11.53 5.27 -8.59
N ILE A 624 -11.89 4.02 -8.31
CA ILE A 624 -12.44 3.08 -9.29
C ILE A 624 -13.94 2.99 -9.03
N PRO A 625 -14.79 3.53 -9.93
CA PRO A 625 -16.23 3.42 -9.80
C PRO A 625 -16.67 1.95 -9.78
N ILE A 626 -17.61 1.62 -8.90
CA ILE A 626 -18.16 0.27 -8.72
C ILE A 626 -19.03 -0.12 -9.91
#